data_AF-X1CQF4-F1
#
_entry.id   AF-X1CQF4-F1
#
_cell.length_a   1.000
_cell.length_b   1.000
_cell.length_c   1.000
_cell.angle_alpha   90.00
_cell.angle_beta   90.00
_cell.angle_gamma   90.00
#
_symmetry.space_group_name_H-M   'P 1'
#
loop_
_entity.id
_entity.type
_entity.pdbx_description
1 polymer ?
#
loop_
_entity_poly.entity_id
_entity_poly.type
_entity_poly.pdbx_seq_one_letter_code
_entity_poly.pdbx_strand_id
1 'polypeptide(L)' 'MDKSGLVWTFHLRKDVRWFDGQKFTADDVVFTFNRLIYNPDIPNSARDIFTIEGEAFKVEKVDGFTVRFTL' A
#
# COMPACT_ATOMS: atom_id res chain seq x y z
N MET A 1 -12.20 -1.27 -9.25
CA MET A 1 -13.07 -0.82 -8.16
C MET A 1 -14.25 -1.77 -8.12
N ASP A 2 -14.56 -2.33 -6.95
CA ASP A 2 -15.76 -3.13 -6.79
C ASP A 2 -17.01 -2.23 -6.76
N LYS A 3 -18.21 -2.83 -6.78
CA LYS A 3 -19.48 -2.06 -6.86
C LYS A 3 -19.74 -1.19 -5.62
N SER A 4 -19.10 -1.49 -4.48
CA SER A 4 -19.20 -0.69 -3.26
C SER A 4 -18.30 0.55 -3.29
N GLY A 5 -17.23 0.52 -4.10
CA GLY A 5 -16.21 1.57 -4.11
C GLY A 5 -15.20 1.51 -2.97
N LEU A 6 -15.27 0.47 -2.13
CA LEU A 6 -14.40 0.31 -0.97
C LEU A 6 -13.17 -0.54 -1.29
N VAL A 7 -13.17 -1.28 -2.40
CA VAL A 7 -12.05 -2.13 -2.80
C VAL A 7 -11.34 -1.59 -4.04
N TRP A 8 -10.06 -1.28 -3.86
CA TRP A 8 -9.17 -0.73 -4.88
C TRP A 8 -8.03 -1.72 -5.14
N THR A 9 -7.92 -2.19 -6.39
CA THR A 9 -6.87 -3.11 -6.80
C THR A 9 -5.92 -2.37 -7.74
N PHE A 10 -4.64 -2.34 -7.37
CA PHE A 10 -3.58 -1.73 -8.17
C PHE A 10 -2.71 -2.82 -8.78
N HIS A 11 -2.43 -2.68 -10.08
CA HIS A 11 -1.50 -3.53 -10.82
C HIS A 11 -0.21 -2.76 -11.06
N LEU A 12 0.87 -3.25 -10.47
CA LEU A 12 2.19 -2.65 -10.54
C LEU A 12 2.86 -2.99 -11.87
N ARG A 13 3.61 -2.03 -12.39
CA ARG A 13 4.50 -2.25 -13.53
C ARG A 13 5.62 -3.22 -13.14
N LYS A 14 5.88 -4.19 -14.01
CA LYS A 14 6.86 -5.27 -13.75
C LYS A 14 8.31 -4.90 -14.09
N ASP A 15 8.51 -3.79 -14.78
CA ASP A 15 9.80 -3.30 -15.26
C ASP A 15 10.42 -2.25 -14.32
N VAL A 16 9.75 -1.92 -13.21
CA VAL A 16 10.22 -0.93 -12.24
C VAL A 16 11.30 -1.53 -11.34
N ARG A 17 12.36 -0.76 -11.14
CA ARG A 17 13.46 -1.08 -10.24
C ARG A 17 13.76 0.11 -9.33
N TRP A 18 14.23 -0.20 -8.13
CA TRP A 18 14.87 0.76 -7.25
C TRP A 18 16.23 1.20 -7.83
N PHE A 19 16.76 2.31 -7.33
CA PHE A 19 18.04 2.87 -7.80
C PHE A 19 19.23 1.92 -7.60
N ASP A 20 19.14 0.97 -6.67
CA ASP A 20 20.14 -0.07 -6.43
C ASP A 20 19.98 -1.31 -7.34
N GLY A 21 18.99 -1.30 -8.25
CA GLY A 21 18.72 -2.36 -9.21
C GLY A 21 17.75 -3.44 -8.72
N GLN A 22 17.34 -3.43 -7.44
CA GLN A 22 16.33 -4.36 -6.93
C GLN A 22 14.98 -4.17 -7.63
N LYS A 23 14.21 -5.24 -7.80
CA LYS A 23 12.88 -5.15 -8.39
C LYS A 23 11.92 -4.50 -7.41
N PHE A 24 11.11 -3.56 -7.90
CA PHE A 24 9.99 -3.04 -7.14
C PHE A 24 8.79 -3.99 -7.25
N THR A 25 8.18 -4.34 -6.11
CA THR A 25 7.13 -5.36 -6.02
C THR A 25 6.01 -4.95 -5.07
N ALA A 26 4.96 -5.76 -5.01
CA ALA A 26 3.87 -5.59 -4.06
C ALA A 26 4.33 -5.64 -2.59
N ASP A 27 5.43 -6.33 -2.27
CA ASP A 27 5.96 -6.39 -0.90
C ASP A 27 6.41 -5.01 -0.40
N ASP A 28 7.03 -4.20 -1.27
CA ASP A 28 7.50 -2.86 -0.93
C ASP A 28 6.32 -1.93 -0.57
N VAL A 29 5.22 -2.04 -1.30
CA VAL A 29 4.00 -1.26 -1.05
C VAL A 29 3.39 -1.66 0.29
N VAL A 30 3.18 -2.96 0.51
CA VAL A 30 2.59 -3.48 1.76
C VAL A 30 3.46 -3.12 2.97
N PHE A 31 4.78 -3.23 2.83
CA PHE A 31 5.73 -2.81 3.87
C PHE A 31 5.59 -1.32 4.19
N THR A 32 5.58 -0.47 3.16
CA THR A 32 5.48 0.99 3.34
C THR A 32 4.22 1.39 4.12
N PHE A 33 3.07 0.83 3.76
CA PHE A 33 1.82 1.12 4.47
C PHE A 33 1.81 0.53 5.89
N ASN A 34 2.01 -0.77 6.02
CA ASN A 34 1.75 -1.48 7.27
C ASN A 34 2.87 -1.33 8.32
N ARG A 35 4.12 -1.09 7.90
CA ARG A 35 5.27 -1.01 8.81
C ARG A 35 5.78 0.41 9.03
N LEU A 36 5.49 1.35 8.12
CA LEU A 36 5.94 2.72 8.23
C LEU A 36 4.80 3.71 8.44
N ILE A 37 3.81 3.77 7.53
CA ILE A 37 2.74 4.78 7.60
C ILE A 37 1.81 4.53 8.78
N TYR A 38 1.37 3.29 8.97
CA TYR A 38 0.42 2.93 10.04
C TYR A 38 1.09 2.53 11.36
N ASN A 39 2.42 2.62 11.43
CA ASN A 39 3.13 2.30 12.67
C ASN A 39 3.01 3.48 13.65
N PRO A 40 2.40 3.29 14.83
CA PRO A 40 2.21 4.38 15.79
C PRO A 40 3.53 4.90 16.39
N ASP A 41 4.60 4.12 16.36
CA ASP A 41 5.91 4.51 16.89
C ASP A 41 6.71 5.38 15.91
N ILE A 42 6.24 5.52 14.66
CA ILE A 42 6.89 6.29 13.60
C ILE A 42 6.00 7.49 13.24
N PRO A 43 6.38 8.72 13.63
CA PRO A 43 5.68 9.92 13.21
C PRO A 43 5.71 10.05 11.68
N ASN A 44 4.54 9.97 11.04
CA ASN A 44 4.42 10.03 9.59
C ASN A 44 3.17 10.82 9.19
N SER A 45 3.37 11.99 8.56
CA SER A 45 2.27 12.86 8.12
C SER A 45 1.42 12.26 7.01
N ALA A 46 1.90 11.23 6.30
CA ALA A 46 1.11 10.54 5.29
C ALA A 46 -0.02 9.70 5.91
N ARG A 47 0.01 9.43 7.22
CA ARG A 47 -1.06 8.67 7.89
C ARG A 47 -2.42 9.34 7.72
N ASP A 48 -2.48 10.67 7.85
CA ASP A 48 -3.73 11.42 7.81
C ASP A 48 -4.44 11.31 6.44
N ILE A 49 -3.67 11.28 5.34
CA ILE A 49 -4.23 11.15 3.99
C ILE A 49 -4.61 9.70 3.63
N PHE A 50 -4.11 8.71 4.39
CA PHE A 50 -4.34 7.29 4.16
C PHE A 50 -5.19 6.66 5.28
N THR A 51 -6.03 7.45 5.92
CA THR A 51 -7.04 7.01 6.88
C THR A 51 -8.38 7.66 6.57
N ILE A 52 -9.48 7.01 6.95
CA ILE A 52 -10.83 7.59 6.91
C ILE A 52 -11.35 7.56 8.33
N GLU A 53 -11.72 8.72 8.87
CA GLU A 53 -12.17 8.86 10.27
C GLU A 53 -11.16 8.29 11.30
N GLY A 54 -9.87 8.29 10.95
CA GLY A 54 -8.78 7.75 11.78
C GLY A 54 -8.54 6.25 11.60
N GLU A 55 -9.38 5.54 10.86
CA GLU A 55 -9.22 4.13 10.54
C GLU A 55 -8.26 3.92 9.36
N ALA A 56 -7.33 2.99 9.52
CA ALA A 56 -6.32 2.67 8.50
C ALA A 56 -6.88 1.72 7.45
N PHE A 57 -6.51 1.94 6.19
CA PHE A 57 -6.87 1.03 5.12
C PHE A 57 -6.21 -0.33 5.32
N LYS A 58 -6.93 -1.39 4.96
CA LYS A 58 -6.36 -2.72 4.85
C LYS A 58 -5.58 -2.83 3.55
N VAL A 59 -4.26 -2.94 3.63
CA VAL A 59 -3.36 -3.04 2.47
C VAL A 59 -2.74 -4.43 2.39
N GLU A 60 -3.06 -5.16 1.32
CA GLU A 60 -2.72 -6.57 1.16
C GLU A 60 -2.06 -6.86 -0.19
N LYS A 61 -1.07 -7.74 -0.16
CA LYS A 61 -0.46 -8.31 -1.36
C LYS A 61 -1.37 -9.41 -1.92
N VAL A 62 -1.84 -9.22 -3.15
CA VAL A 62 -2.60 -10.26 -3.87
C VAL A 62 -1.64 -11.18 -4.62
N ASP A 63 -0.64 -10.61 -5.29
CA ASP A 63 0.45 -11.33 -5.95
C ASP A 63 1.71 -10.45 -6.01
N GLY A 64 2.79 -10.91 -6.66
CA GLY A 64 4.07 -10.17 -6.74
C GLY A 64 3.98 -8.74 -7.30
N PHE A 65 2.95 -8.43 -8.09
CA PHE A 65 2.74 -7.14 -8.74
C PHE A 65 1.29 -6.64 -8.62
N THR A 66 0.50 -7.15 -7.67
CA THR A 66 -0.87 -6.71 -7.45
C THR A 66 -1.10 -6.46 -5.96
N VAL A 67 -1.61 -5.27 -5.63
CA VAL A 67 -1.92 -4.84 -4.26
C VAL A 67 -3.39 -4.48 -4.18
N ARG A 68 -4.04 -4.86 -3.07
CA ARG A 68 -5.42 -4.50 -2.77
C ARG A 68 -5.49 -3.61 -1.55
N PHE A 69 -6.26 -2.54 -1.68
CA PHE A 69 -6.65 -1.64 -0.61
C PHE A 69 -8.14 -1.87 -0.34
N THR A 70 -8.48 -2.04 0.93
CA THR A 70 -9.87 -1.99 1.41
C THR A 70 -9.95 -0.81 2.36
N LEU A 71 -10.77 0.18 2.00
CA LEU A 71 -10.96 1.42 2.73
C LEU A 71 -11.79 1.18 4.00
#